data_AF-A0A1A1YUA1-F1
#
_entry.id   AF-A0A1A1YUA1-F1
#
_cell.length_a   1.000
_cell.length_b   1.000
_cell.length_c   1.000
_cell.angle_alpha   90.00
_cell.angle_beta   90.00
_cell.angle_gamma   90.00
#
_symmetry.space_group_name_H-M   'P 1'
#
loop_
_entity.id
_entity.type
_entity.pdbx_description
1 polymer ?
#
loop_
_entity_poly.entity_id
_entity_poly.type
_entity_poly.pdbx_seq_one_letter_code
_entity_poly.pdbx_strand_id
1 'polypeptide(L)'
;MIEMLPGMPAGVTGIRVSGRVRGDDLRDFKPTMEHLAKTGEIRIVEVIASDYEGFGPGGLAEDLKLGLGALIHHHSAFRRIAVVSDKDWVAHALHAFAWMVPGELALFGLDEVDRAAQWAAG
;
A
#
# COMPACT_ATOMS: atom_id res chain seq x y z
N MET A 1 -5.90 6.82 9.05
CA MET A 1 -5.74 7.94 8.09
C MET A 1 -4.80 7.52 6.98
N ILE A 2 -5.05 8.00 5.76
CA ILE A 2 -4.19 7.78 4.58
C ILE A 2 -3.64 9.14 4.14
N GLU A 3 -2.32 9.27 4.06
CA GLU A 3 -1.64 10.51 3.68
C GLU A 3 -0.70 10.27 2.51
N MET A 4 -0.60 11.21 1.57
CA MET A 4 0.35 11.14 0.46
C MET A 4 1.74 11.56 0.94
N LEU A 5 2.76 10.76 0.62
CA LEU A 5 4.15 11.09 0.93
C LEU A 5 4.78 11.90 -0.21
N PRO A 6 5.35 13.07 0.08
CA PRO A 6 6.13 13.82 -0.90
C PRO A 6 7.50 13.17 -1.15
N GLY A 7 8.22 13.65 -2.15
CA GLY A 7 9.63 13.27 -2.38
C GLY A 7 9.84 11.90 -3.03
N MET A 8 8.77 11.29 -3.55
CA MET A 8 8.87 10.02 -4.26
C MET A 8 9.50 10.20 -5.64
N PRO A 9 10.28 9.22 -6.13
CA PRO A 9 10.76 9.21 -7.50
C PRO A 9 9.63 9.32 -8.53
N ALA A 10 9.95 9.80 -9.73
CA ALA A 10 8.97 9.93 -10.80
C ALA A 10 8.26 8.60 -11.09
N GLY A 11 6.93 8.61 -11.08
CA GLY A 11 6.11 7.42 -11.31
C GLY A 11 5.93 6.52 -10.09
N VAL A 12 6.47 6.89 -8.92
CA VAL A 12 6.22 6.21 -7.64
C VAL A 12 5.24 7.02 -6.81
N THR A 13 4.22 6.34 -6.29
CA THR A 13 3.28 6.91 -5.35
C THR A 13 3.63 6.48 -3.93
N GLY A 14 3.87 7.44 -3.06
CA GLY A 14 4.11 7.19 -1.64
C GLY A 14 2.84 7.46 -0.85
N ILE A 15 2.47 6.53 0.02
CA ILE A 15 1.38 6.68 0.97
C ILE A 15 1.85 6.32 2.37
N ARG A 16 1.32 7.01 3.37
CA ARG A 16 1.48 6.68 4.78
C ARG A 16 0.12 6.33 5.36
N VAL A 17 0.06 5.22 6.07
CA VAL A 17 -1.12 4.82 6.84
C VAL A 17 -0.79 4.87 8.33
N SER A 18 -1.63 5.56 9.08
CA SER A 18 -1.44 5.86 10.51
C SER A 18 -2.75 5.77 11.28
N GLY A 19 -2.64 5.55 12.61
CA GLY A 19 -3.78 5.39 13.49
C GLY A 19 -4.76 4.33 12.98
N ARG A 20 -6.03 4.70 12.86
CA ARG A 20 -7.09 3.84 12.34
C ARG A 20 -7.51 4.29 10.94
N VAL A 21 -7.37 3.41 9.96
CA VAL A 21 -7.93 3.64 8.61
C VAL A 21 -9.41 3.25 8.63
N ARG A 22 -10.26 4.16 8.15
CA ARG A 22 -11.71 4.01 8.06
C ARG A 22 -12.14 3.90 6.61
N GLY A 23 -13.37 3.45 6.39
CA GLY A 23 -13.94 3.37 5.03
C GLY A 23 -14.02 4.71 4.31
N ASP A 24 -14.09 5.84 5.03
CA ASP A 24 -14.02 7.18 4.43
C ASP A 24 -12.63 7.48 3.87
N ASP A 25 -11.55 7.14 4.60
CA ASP A 25 -10.18 7.29 4.11
C ASP A 25 -9.98 6.52 2.79
N LEU A 26 -10.52 5.30 2.70
CA LEU A 26 -10.47 4.49 1.47
C LEU A 26 -11.28 5.11 0.32
N ARG A 27 -12.46 5.67 0.62
CA ARG A 27 -13.29 6.38 -0.38
C ARG A 27 -12.57 7.60 -0.93
N ASP A 28 -11.92 8.36 -0.06
CA ASP A 28 -11.18 9.57 -0.44
C ASP A 28 -9.91 9.23 -1.22
N PHE A 29 -9.30 8.08 -0.94
CA PHE A 29 -8.12 7.60 -1.66
C PHE A 29 -8.44 6.94 -3.01
N LYS A 30 -9.68 6.45 -3.20
CA LYS A 30 -10.11 5.74 -4.41
C LYS A 30 -9.85 6.51 -5.73
N PRO A 31 -10.17 7.83 -5.85
CA PRO A 31 -9.89 8.58 -7.07
C PRO A 31 -8.40 8.62 -7.43
N THR A 32 -7.52 8.66 -6.43
CA THR A 32 -6.06 8.61 -6.62
C THR A 32 -5.66 7.27 -7.23
N MET A 33 -6.18 6.16 -6.69
CA MET A 33 -5.94 4.83 -7.26
C MET A 33 -6.47 4.69 -8.70
N GLU A 34 -7.67 5.21 -8.96
CA GLU A 34 -8.24 5.20 -10.32
C GLU A 34 -7.41 6.04 -11.30
N HIS A 35 -6.79 7.13 -10.85
CA HIS A 35 -5.86 7.91 -11.66
C HIS A 35 -4.58 7.13 -11.98
N LEU A 36 -3.97 6.49 -10.97
CA LEU A 36 -2.76 5.67 -11.15
C LEU A 36 -3.02 4.44 -12.03
N ALA A 37 -4.20 3.83 -11.94
CA ALA A 37 -4.56 2.73 -12.83
C ALA A 37 -4.62 3.16 -14.30
N LYS A 38 -4.99 4.43 -14.59
CA LYS A 38 -5.01 4.97 -15.96
C LYS A 38 -3.62 5.23 -16.52
N THR A 39 -2.60 5.43 -15.69
CA THR A 39 -1.22 5.62 -16.16
C THR A 39 -0.57 4.31 -16.61
N GLY A 40 -1.24 3.18 -16.46
CA GLY A 40 -0.83 1.87 -16.99
C GLY A 40 0.20 1.14 -16.13
N GLU A 41 0.92 1.86 -15.26
CA GLU A 41 1.85 1.28 -14.30
C GLU A 41 1.66 1.92 -12.92
N ILE A 42 1.46 1.07 -11.92
CA ILE A 42 1.30 1.44 -10.51
C ILE A 42 2.54 0.96 -9.76
N ARG A 43 3.30 1.92 -9.23
CA ARG A 43 4.41 1.70 -8.29
C ARG A 43 4.08 2.41 -6.98
N ILE A 44 4.04 1.68 -5.88
CA ILE A 44 3.61 2.20 -4.58
C ILE A 44 4.67 1.96 -3.51
N VAL A 45 4.87 2.95 -2.65
CA VAL A 45 5.54 2.83 -1.35
C VAL A 45 4.48 3.07 -0.28
N GLU A 46 4.12 2.03 0.47
CA GLU A 46 3.18 2.11 1.59
C GLU A 46 3.94 2.09 2.91
N VAL A 47 3.93 3.20 3.64
CA VAL A 47 4.53 3.31 4.97
C VAL A 47 3.46 3.09 6.03
N ILE A 48 3.55 1.97 6.73
CA ILE A 48 2.69 1.64 7.87
C ILE A 48 3.34 2.22 9.13
N ALA A 49 2.78 3.32 9.62
CA ALA A 49 3.31 3.99 10.79
C ALA A 49 3.19 3.12 12.06
N SER A 50 4.09 3.34 13.03
CA SER A 50 4.10 2.57 14.29
C SER A 50 2.80 2.72 15.09
N ASP A 51 2.09 3.84 14.93
CA ASP A 51 0.79 4.12 15.55
C ASP A 51 -0.39 3.48 14.79
N TYR A 52 -0.14 2.75 13.71
CA TYR A 52 -1.18 2.07 12.97
C TYR A 52 -1.83 0.98 13.83
N GLU A 53 -3.10 1.16 14.11
CA GLU A 53 -3.96 0.28 14.91
C GLU A 53 -4.71 -0.75 14.04
N GLY A 54 -4.50 -0.70 12.73
CA GLY A 54 -5.27 -1.46 11.75
C GLY A 54 -6.52 -0.73 11.27
N PHE A 55 -7.35 -1.48 10.58
CA PHE A 55 -8.69 -1.06 10.21
C PHE A 55 -9.61 -1.23 11.44
N GLY A 56 -10.67 -0.41 11.56
CA GLY A 56 -11.53 -0.36 12.75
C GLY A 56 -12.25 -1.68 13.14
N PRO A 57 -13.23 -1.66 14.06
CA PRO A 57 -13.93 -2.89 14.47
C PRO A 57 -14.60 -3.55 13.24
N GLY A 58 -14.19 -4.77 12.90
CA GLY A 58 -14.56 -5.49 11.65
C GLY A 58 -13.47 -5.48 10.54
N GLY A 59 -12.38 -4.75 10.76
CA GLY A 59 -11.59 -4.13 9.71
C GLY A 59 -10.49 -4.95 9.03
N LEU A 60 -10.02 -6.08 9.54
CA LEU A 60 -9.06 -6.87 8.75
C LEU A 60 -9.78 -7.64 7.63
N ALA A 61 -10.90 -8.31 7.93
CA ALA A 61 -11.52 -9.25 7.00
C ALA A 61 -12.41 -8.59 5.92
N GLU A 62 -13.18 -7.55 6.27
CA GLU A 62 -14.06 -6.86 5.31
C GLU A 62 -13.27 -5.92 4.40
N ASP A 63 -12.23 -5.26 4.92
CA ASP A 63 -11.40 -4.35 4.11
C ASP A 63 -10.33 -5.09 3.31
N LEU A 64 -9.84 -6.26 3.76
CA LEU A 64 -9.07 -7.16 2.89
C LEU A 64 -9.87 -7.50 1.63
N LYS A 65 -11.18 -7.75 1.71
CA LYS A 65 -12.00 -7.99 0.51
C LYS A 65 -12.10 -6.77 -0.40
N LEU A 66 -12.16 -5.56 0.14
CA LEU A 66 -12.21 -4.32 -0.64
C LEU A 66 -10.85 -4.02 -1.30
N GLY A 67 -9.75 -4.17 -0.56
CA GLY A 67 -8.39 -4.06 -1.08
C GLY A 67 -8.06 -5.15 -2.11
N LEU A 68 -8.43 -6.40 -1.83
CA LEU A 68 -8.33 -7.52 -2.77
C LEU A 68 -9.22 -7.30 -3.99
N GLY A 69 -10.43 -6.77 -3.84
CA GLY A 69 -11.31 -6.43 -4.95
C GLY A 69 -10.68 -5.39 -5.88
N ALA A 70 -10.08 -4.33 -5.35
CA ALA A 70 -9.35 -3.33 -6.12
C ALA A 70 -8.10 -3.92 -6.82
N LEU A 71 -7.37 -4.82 -6.16
CA LEU A 71 -6.24 -5.55 -6.73
C LEU A 71 -6.66 -6.48 -7.87
N ILE A 72 -7.85 -7.12 -7.77
CA ILE A 72 -8.39 -8.01 -8.80
C ILE A 72 -8.84 -7.22 -10.05
N HIS A 73 -9.42 -6.03 -9.86
CA HIS A 73 -9.92 -5.22 -10.99
C HIS A 73 -8.82 -4.50 -11.79
N HIS A 74 -7.68 -4.18 -11.16
CA HIS A 74 -6.55 -3.48 -11.80
C HIS A 74 -5.27 -4.32 -11.87
N HIS A 75 -5.42 -5.64 -11.76
CA HIS A 75 -4.34 -6.63 -11.62
C HIS A 75 -3.15 -6.38 -12.58
N SER A 76 -3.38 -6.09 -13.86
CA SER A 76 -2.26 -5.91 -14.81
C SER A 76 -1.39 -4.65 -14.62
N ALA A 77 -1.82 -3.67 -13.82
CA ALA A 77 -1.12 -2.38 -13.69
C ALA A 77 -0.10 -2.35 -12.55
N PHE A 78 -0.22 -3.21 -11.53
CA PHE A 78 0.70 -3.21 -10.39
C PHE A 78 2.06 -3.79 -10.79
N ARG A 79 3.11 -2.96 -10.70
CA ARG A 79 4.49 -3.34 -11.02
C ARG A 79 5.32 -3.61 -9.79
N ARG A 80 5.35 -2.66 -8.84
CA ARG A 80 6.14 -2.76 -7.60
C ARG A 80 5.38 -2.15 -6.43
N ILE A 81 5.33 -2.89 -5.33
CA ILE A 81 4.74 -2.45 -4.06
C ILE A 81 5.78 -2.63 -2.95
N ALA A 82 6.31 -1.53 -2.45
CA ALA A 82 7.17 -1.52 -1.28
C ALA A 82 6.34 -1.23 -0.04
N VAL A 83 6.34 -2.14 0.92
CA VAL A 83 5.72 -1.93 2.22
C VAL A 83 6.82 -1.61 3.23
N VAL A 84 6.62 -0.56 4.01
CA VAL A 84 7.60 -0.09 5.00
C VAL A 84 6.95 -0.13 6.37
N SER A 85 7.46 -0.97 7.28
CA SER A 85 6.82 -1.21 8.57
C SER A 85 7.80 -1.80 9.60
N ASP A 86 7.59 -1.49 10.87
CA ASP A 86 8.26 -2.10 12.02
C ASP A 86 7.40 -3.17 12.74
N LYS A 87 6.21 -3.47 12.21
CA LYS A 87 5.24 -4.38 12.86
C LYS A 87 5.40 -5.82 12.38
N ASP A 88 5.59 -6.75 13.32
CA ASP A 88 5.75 -8.18 13.02
C ASP A 88 4.56 -8.77 12.25
N TRP A 89 3.32 -8.38 12.57
CA TRP A 89 2.14 -8.93 11.90
C TRP A 89 2.05 -8.54 10.41
N VAL A 90 2.70 -7.45 9.99
CA VAL A 90 2.71 -7.01 8.58
C VAL A 90 3.46 -8.04 7.73
N ALA A 91 4.60 -8.54 8.21
CA ALA A 91 5.33 -9.60 7.52
C ALA A 91 4.47 -10.85 7.32
N HIS A 92 3.69 -11.23 8.33
CA HIS A 92 2.78 -12.38 8.27
C HIS A 92 1.64 -12.16 7.27
N ALA A 93 1.04 -10.96 7.25
CA ALA A 93 -0.01 -10.62 6.29
C ALA A 93 0.52 -10.64 4.85
N LEU A 94 1.72 -10.06 4.62
CA LEU A 94 2.35 -10.09 3.30
C LEU A 94 2.67 -11.52 2.86
N HIS A 95 3.21 -12.37 3.74
CA HIS A 95 3.41 -13.78 3.42
C HIS A 95 2.11 -14.51 3.04
N ALA A 96 1.00 -14.19 3.70
CA ALA A 96 -0.30 -14.80 3.42
C ALA A 96 -0.92 -14.33 2.09
N PHE A 97 -0.61 -13.12 1.62
CA PHE A 97 -1.34 -12.47 0.53
C PHE A 97 -0.49 -11.99 -0.66
N ALA A 98 0.84 -11.98 -0.57
CA ALA A 98 1.72 -11.50 -1.64
C ALA A 98 1.55 -12.26 -2.96
N TRP A 99 1.21 -13.56 -2.91
CA TRP A 99 0.98 -14.39 -4.09
C TRP A 99 -0.24 -13.95 -4.94
N MET A 100 -1.12 -13.11 -4.39
CA MET A 100 -2.25 -12.52 -5.13
C MET A 100 -1.90 -11.18 -5.78
N VAL A 101 -0.71 -10.64 -5.52
CA VAL A 101 -0.24 -9.41 -6.13
C VAL A 101 0.50 -9.78 -7.44
N PRO A 102 0.08 -9.26 -8.60
CA PRO A 102 0.69 -9.56 -9.90
C PRO A 102 2.07 -8.95 -10.12
N GLY A 103 2.44 -7.97 -9.28
CA GLY A 103 3.73 -7.27 -9.33
C GLY A 103 4.72 -7.78 -8.27
N GLU A 104 5.88 -7.16 -8.22
CA GLU A 104 6.87 -7.43 -7.17
C GLU A 104 6.43 -6.76 -5.87
N LEU A 105 6.60 -7.47 -4.76
CA LEU A 105 6.31 -6.96 -3.42
C LEU A 105 7.54 -7.13 -2.52
N ALA A 106 7.90 -6.07 -1.80
CA ALA A 106 9.04 -6.07 -0.88
C ALA A 106 8.69 -5.37 0.44
N LEU A 107 9.24 -5.87 1.54
CA LEU A 107 9.10 -5.31 2.89
C LEU A 107 10.41 -4.64 3.31
N PHE A 108 10.31 -3.46 3.92
CA PHE A 108 11.42 -2.62 4.38
C PHE A 108 11.17 -2.14 5.82
N GLY A 109 12.25 -1.82 6.55
CA GLY A 109 12.15 -1.16 7.86
C GLY A 109 11.77 0.32 7.76
N LEU A 110 11.21 0.90 8.83
CA LEU A 110 10.82 2.33 8.85
C LEU A 110 11.99 3.31 8.62
N ASP A 111 13.22 2.88 8.87
CA ASP A 111 14.45 3.60 8.58
C ASP A 111 14.91 3.48 7.10
N GLU A 112 14.21 2.68 6.30
CA GLU A 112 14.57 2.36 4.91
C GLU A 112 13.60 2.96 3.87
N VAL A 113 12.81 3.97 4.22
CA VAL A 113 11.81 4.59 3.31
C VAL A 113 12.45 5.04 1.98
N ASP A 114 13.64 5.63 2.02
CA ASP A 114 14.35 6.06 0.80
C ASP A 114 14.76 4.87 -0.07
N ARG A 115 15.22 3.78 0.56
CA ARG A 115 15.59 2.54 -0.13
C ARG A 115 14.36 1.88 -0.76
N ALA A 116 13.23 1.87 -0.05
CA ALA A 116 11.95 1.39 -0.53
C ALA A 116 11.49 2.17 -1.77
N ALA A 117 11.63 3.51 -1.74
CA ALA A 117 11.28 4.38 -2.86
C ALA A 117 12.14 4.12 -4.10
N GLN A 118 13.46 3.95 -3.93
CA GLN A 118 14.36 3.62 -5.04
C GLN A 118 14.05 2.25 -5.64
N TRP A 119 13.80 1.24 -4.79
CA TRP A 119 13.43 -0.10 -5.23
C TRP A 119 12.11 -0.10 -6.04
N ALA A 120 11.12 0.67 -5.56
CA ALA A 120 9.83 0.79 -6.23
C ALA A 120 9.93 1.50 -7.59
N ALA A 121 10.80 2.52 -7.71
CA ALA A 121 11.04 3.26 -8.96
C ALA A 121 11.65 2.35 -10.04
N GLY A 122 12.71 1.66 -9.63
CA GLY A 122 13.12 0.41 -10.19
C GLY A 122 14.26 0.33 -11.15
#